data_AF-A0A2H9TK96-F1
#
_entry.id   AF-A0A2H9TK96-F1
#
_cell.length_a   1.000
_cell.length_b   1.000
_cell.length_c   1.000
_cell.angle_alpha   90.00
_cell.angle_beta   90.00
_cell.angle_gamma   90.00
#
_symmetry.space_group_name_H-M   'P 1'
#
loop_
_entity.id
_entity.type
_entity.pdbx_description
1 polymer ?
#
loop_
_entity_poly.entity_id
_entity_poly.type
_entity_poly.pdbx_seq_one_letter_code
_entity_poly.pdbx_strand_id
1 'polypeptide(L)'
;MDKRWPSSSSSSHVASASYNLRPFKDFVIFEERIRQNLANLHKMRYKLRCRILVLFLALFLLLLLHVRFVTLSAILTSPTLLTMLGLLLLYAALVTVIVFLCLSLQTWKNSLVKRYEEQCQKTLRHFNLQLTYGTDKELTFFKRLPRRLAELLEAFRIEFRARRALQSNVGTKKPK
;
A
#
# COMPACT_ATOMS: atom_id res chain seq x y z
N MET A 1 51.08 -18.79 -26.27
CA MET A 1 49.71 -19.26 -26.57
C MET A 1 48.74 -18.24 -26.01
N ASP A 2 48.28 -17.35 -26.89
CA ASP A 2 47.44 -16.21 -26.56
C ASP A 2 46.02 -16.68 -26.26
N LYS A 3 45.59 -16.56 -24.99
CA LYS A 3 44.17 -16.64 -24.64
C LYS A 3 43.56 -15.25 -24.83
N ARG A 4 43.15 -14.94 -26.06
CA ARG A 4 42.26 -13.83 -26.36
C ARG A 4 40.91 -14.06 -25.67
N TRP A 5 40.53 -13.10 -24.84
CA TRP A 5 39.16 -12.94 -24.36
C TRP A 5 38.22 -12.82 -25.57
N PRO A 6 37.01 -13.42 -25.53
CA PRO A 6 36.01 -13.13 -26.54
C PRO A 6 35.63 -11.64 -26.43
N SER A 7 35.87 -10.92 -27.52
CA SER A 7 35.50 -9.52 -27.68
C SER A 7 34.01 -9.34 -27.40
N SER A 8 33.70 -8.60 -26.34
CA SER A 8 32.38 -8.15 -25.93
C SER A 8 31.78 -7.08 -26.87
N SER A 9 32.04 -7.16 -28.17
CA SER A 9 31.78 -6.09 -29.14
C SER A 9 30.37 -6.11 -29.75
N SER A 10 29.46 -6.98 -29.29
CA SER A 10 28.08 -7.04 -29.82
C SER A 10 26.99 -6.57 -28.84
N SER A 11 27.32 -6.20 -27.59
CA SER A 11 26.36 -5.53 -26.67
C SER A 11 26.78 -4.11 -26.27
N SER A 12 27.95 -3.64 -26.70
CA SER A 12 28.46 -2.30 -26.40
C SER A 12 27.86 -1.19 -27.28
N HIS A 13 27.18 -1.51 -28.38
CA HIS A 13 26.61 -0.50 -29.27
C HIS A 13 25.36 0.21 -28.73
N VAL A 14 24.78 -0.24 -27.60
CA VAL A 14 23.70 0.48 -26.91
C VAL A 14 24.24 1.33 -25.75
N ALA A 15 25.45 1.06 -25.27
CA ALA A 15 26.05 1.71 -24.10
C ALA A 15 26.89 2.97 -24.43
N SER A 16 27.14 3.26 -25.72
CA SER A 16 28.01 4.35 -26.16
C SER A 16 27.27 5.43 -26.94
N ALA A 17 26.08 5.81 -26.50
CA ALA A 17 25.56 7.13 -26.83
C ALA A 17 25.65 7.96 -25.56
N SER A 18 26.35 9.09 -25.66
CA SER A 18 26.51 10.16 -24.68
C SER A 18 25.16 10.82 -24.33
N TYR A 19 24.17 10.02 -23.94
CA TYR A 19 22.94 10.47 -23.34
C TYR A 19 23.20 10.69 -21.87
N ASN A 20 22.74 11.82 -21.36
CA ASN A 20 22.77 12.10 -19.93
C ASN A 20 22.06 10.94 -19.19
N LEU A 21 22.82 10.10 -18.49
CA LEU A 21 22.29 8.99 -17.68
C LEU A 21 21.53 9.49 -16.43
N ARG A 22 21.73 10.77 -16.06
CA ARG A 22 21.07 11.44 -14.93
C ARG A 22 19.54 11.39 -15.01
N PRO A 23 18.87 11.83 -16.08
CA PRO A 23 17.41 11.78 -16.20
C PRO A 23 16.84 10.35 -16.11
N PHE A 24 17.51 9.34 -16.66
CA PHE A 24 17.07 7.95 -16.53
C PHE A 24 17.18 7.44 -15.08
N LYS A 25 18.27 7.79 -14.40
CA LYS A 25 18.45 7.50 -12.97
C LYS A 25 17.37 8.18 -12.13
N ASP A 26 17.14 9.47 -12.35
CA ASP A 26 16.17 10.26 -11.59
C ASP A 26 14.75 9.74 -11.82
N PHE A 27 14.44 9.32 -13.05
CA PHE A 27 13.17 8.68 -13.39
C PHE A 27 12.95 7.36 -12.63
N VAL A 28 13.95 6.47 -12.60
CA VAL A 28 13.84 5.20 -11.86
C VAL A 28 13.68 5.43 -10.36
N ILE A 29 14.40 6.41 -9.80
CA ILE A 29 14.25 6.79 -8.38
C ILE A 29 12.85 7.34 -8.09
N PHE A 30 12.35 8.20 -8.99
CA PHE A 30 11.01 8.76 -8.89
C PHE A 30 9.94 7.65 -8.92
N GLU A 31 10.05 6.71 -9.85
CA GLU A 31 9.16 5.54 -9.93
C GLU A 31 9.16 4.74 -8.63
N GLU A 32 10.33 4.44 -8.07
CA GLU A 32 10.43 3.72 -6.80
C GLU A 32 9.79 4.46 -5.63
N ARG A 33 10.04 5.77 -5.52
CA ARG A 33 9.48 6.60 -4.44
C ARG A 33 7.97 6.67 -4.52
N ILE A 34 7.39 6.80 -5.71
CA ILE A 34 5.94 6.77 -5.90
C ILE A 34 5.37 5.42 -5.50
N ARG A 35 5.98 4.33 -5.96
CA ARG A 35 5.55 2.97 -5.62
C ARG A 35 5.57 2.74 -4.10
N GLN A 36 6.64 3.16 -3.42
CA GLN A 36 6.76 3.07 -1.97
C GLN A 36 5.72 3.92 -1.23
N ASN A 37 5.51 5.16 -1.65
CA ASN A 37 4.52 6.05 -1.03
C ASN A 37 3.10 5.52 -1.17
N LEU A 38 2.75 4.99 -2.36
CA LEU A 38 1.46 4.33 -2.58
C LEU A 38 1.31 3.07 -1.72
N ALA A 39 2.32 2.21 -1.70
CA ALA A 39 2.31 1.01 -0.87
C ALA A 39 2.09 1.36 0.62
N ASN A 40 2.77 2.39 1.12
CA ASN A 40 2.61 2.87 2.49
C ASN A 40 1.20 3.41 2.75
N LEU A 41 0.63 4.22 1.85
CA LEU A 41 -0.75 4.72 1.97
C LEU A 41 -1.76 3.58 2.07
N HIS A 42 -1.62 2.54 1.23
CA HIS A 42 -2.50 1.38 1.29
C HIS A 42 -2.28 0.50 2.53
N LYS A 43 -1.03 0.33 2.98
CA LYS A 43 -0.73 -0.38 4.22
C LYS A 43 -1.38 0.31 5.42
N MET A 44 -1.37 1.64 5.44
CA MET A 44 -2.07 2.42 6.47
C MET A 44 -3.60 2.23 6.39
N ARG A 45 -4.19 2.20 5.19
CA ARG A 45 -5.62 1.86 4.99
C ARG A 45 -5.96 0.47 5.56
N TYR A 46 -5.14 -0.55 5.29
CA TYR A 46 -5.38 -1.91 5.80
C TYR A 46 -5.27 -1.99 7.33
N LYS A 47 -4.21 -1.43 7.93
CA LYS A 47 -4.03 -1.40 9.39
C LYS A 47 -5.21 -0.75 10.10
N LEU A 48 -5.76 0.32 9.53
CA LEU A 48 -6.92 1.00 10.11
C LEU A 48 -8.17 0.11 10.08
N ARG A 49 -8.45 -0.56 8.95
CA ARG A 49 -9.58 -1.51 8.84
C ARG A 49 -9.48 -2.63 9.87
N CYS A 50 -8.28 -3.20 10.07
CA CYS A 50 -8.07 -4.22 11.10
C CYS A 50 -8.36 -3.69 12.50
N ARG A 51 -7.87 -2.48 12.86
CA ARG A 51 -8.13 -1.88 14.18
C ARG A 51 -9.62 -1.69 14.45
N ILE A 52 -10.37 -1.22 13.45
CA ILE A 52 -11.82 -1.05 13.57
C ILE A 52 -12.53 -2.40 13.72
N LEU A 53 -12.13 -3.41 12.95
CA LEU A 53 -12.68 -4.77 13.06
C LEU A 53 -12.44 -5.36 14.45
N VAL A 54 -11.22 -5.22 15.00
CA VAL A 54 -10.90 -5.69 16.36
C VAL A 54 -11.75 -4.96 17.41
N LEU A 55 -11.92 -3.64 17.27
CA LEU A 55 -12.74 -2.86 18.19
C LEU A 55 -14.22 -3.28 18.12
N PHE A 56 -14.74 -3.53 16.91
CA PHE A 56 -16.08 -4.07 16.71
C PHE A 56 -16.25 -5.46 17.33
N LEU A 57 -15.30 -6.36 17.11
CA LEU A 57 -15.30 -7.70 17.69
C LEU A 57 -15.25 -7.65 19.23
N ALA A 58 -14.43 -6.75 19.79
CA ALA A 58 -14.35 -6.55 21.23
C ALA A 58 -15.67 -6.04 21.82
N LEU A 59 -16.31 -5.04 21.20
CA LEU A 59 -17.64 -4.56 21.61
C LEU A 59 -18.71 -5.64 21.49
N PHE A 60 -18.64 -6.47 20.46
CA PHE A 60 -19.56 -7.58 20.26
C PHE A 60 -19.38 -8.68 21.33
N LEU A 61 -18.14 -9.03 21.67
CA LEU A 61 -17.86 -9.96 22.77
C LEU A 61 -18.33 -9.39 24.12
N LEU A 62 -18.11 -8.11 24.36
CA LEU A 62 -18.57 -7.43 25.57
C LEU A 62 -20.09 -7.42 25.66
N LEU A 63 -20.80 -7.27 24.53
CA LEU A 63 -22.26 -7.42 24.45
C LEU A 63 -22.70 -8.81 24.87
N LEU A 64 -22.09 -9.86 24.29
CA LEU A 64 -22.44 -11.25 24.60
C LEU A 64 -22.21 -11.58 26.07
N LEU A 65 -21.10 -11.09 26.64
CA LEU A 65 -20.80 -11.23 28.06
C LEU A 65 -21.84 -10.51 28.93
N HIS A 66 -22.22 -9.28 28.55
CA HIS A 66 -23.21 -8.50 29.27
C HIS A 66 -24.59 -9.15 29.23
N VAL A 67 -25.05 -9.61 28.06
CA VAL A 67 -26.30 -10.36 27.91
C VAL A 67 -26.27 -11.62 28.77
N ARG A 68 -25.17 -12.39 28.75
CA ARG A 68 -25.02 -13.58 29.59
C ARG A 68 -25.08 -13.24 31.08
N PHE A 69 -24.39 -12.19 31.51
CA PHE A 69 -24.41 -11.73 32.89
C PHE A 69 -25.79 -11.28 33.35
N VAL A 70 -26.51 -10.52 32.51
CA VAL A 70 -27.89 -10.09 32.74
C VAL A 70 -28.86 -11.28 32.80
N THR A 71 -28.72 -12.26 31.91
CA THR A 71 -29.54 -13.48 31.98
C THR A 71 -29.27 -14.29 33.24
N LEU A 72 -28.02 -14.34 33.72
CA LEU A 72 -27.68 -15.02 34.97
C LEU A 72 -28.24 -14.26 36.19
N SER A 73 -28.10 -12.93 36.22
CA SER A 73 -28.59 -12.12 37.34
C SER A 73 -30.11 -12.07 37.43
N ALA A 74 -30.80 -12.14 36.29
CA ALA A 74 -32.26 -12.25 36.22
C ALA A 74 -32.80 -13.58 36.79
N ILE A 75 -32.01 -14.67 36.70
CA ILE A 75 -32.36 -15.95 37.34
C ILE A 75 -32.20 -15.85 38.87
N LEU A 76 -31.21 -15.09 39.35
CA LEU A 76 -30.88 -15.01 40.79
C LEU A 76 -31.67 -13.96 41.58
N THR A 77 -32.20 -12.92 40.93
CA THR A 77 -32.82 -11.76 41.58
C THR A 77 -33.87 -11.22 40.66
N SER A 78 -35.14 -11.07 41.07
CA SER A 78 -36.24 -10.63 40.21
C SER A 78 -36.07 -9.16 39.76
N PRO A 79 -35.57 -8.87 38.54
CA PRO A 79 -35.49 -7.52 38.04
C PRO A 79 -36.75 -7.22 37.22
N THR A 80 -37.21 -5.98 37.18
CA THR A 80 -38.30 -5.61 36.27
C THR A 80 -37.81 -5.69 34.83
N LEU A 81 -38.47 -6.48 33.96
CA LEU A 81 -38.11 -6.67 32.54
C LEU A 81 -37.83 -5.35 31.80
N LEU A 82 -38.51 -4.27 32.20
CA LEU A 82 -38.36 -2.92 31.65
C LEU A 82 -36.94 -2.34 31.85
N THR A 83 -36.32 -2.56 33.02
CA THR A 83 -34.96 -2.05 33.30
C THR A 83 -33.91 -2.78 32.47
N MET A 84 -34.06 -4.10 32.31
CA MET A 84 -33.15 -4.91 31.49
C MET A 84 -33.28 -4.58 30.00
N LEU A 85 -34.50 -4.36 29.52
CA LEU A 85 -34.74 -3.91 28.15
C LEU A 85 -34.11 -2.52 27.92
N GLY A 86 -34.26 -1.60 28.88
CA GLY A 86 -33.68 -0.26 28.81
C GLY A 86 -32.15 -0.26 28.76
N LEU A 87 -31.49 -1.06 29.61
CA LEU A 87 -30.03 -1.23 29.58
C LEU A 87 -29.55 -1.85 28.26
N LEU A 88 -30.25 -2.86 27.74
CA LEU A 88 -29.91 -3.49 26.47
C LEU A 88 -30.04 -2.49 25.32
N LEU A 89 -31.11 -1.70 25.29
CA LEU A 89 -31.33 -0.67 24.27
C LEU A 89 -30.26 0.42 24.34
N LEU A 90 -29.91 0.88 25.55
CA LEU A 90 -28.85 1.86 25.77
C LEU A 90 -27.50 1.34 25.27
N TYR A 91 -27.18 0.08 25.57
CA TYR A 91 -25.95 -0.54 25.10
C TYR A 91 -25.93 -0.69 23.57
N ALA A 92 -27.04 -1.15 22.97
CA ALA A 92 -27.18 -1.25 21.52
C ALA A 92 -27.05 0.13 20.84
N ALA A 93 -27.62 1.18 21.44
CA ALA A 93 -27.46 2.56 20.98
C ALA A 93 -25.99 3.01 21.07
N LEU A 94 -25.29 2.71 22.18
CA LEU A 94 -23.89 3.07 22.34
C LEU A 94 -22.99 2.38 21.29
N VAL A 95 -23.21 1.09 21.05
CA VAL A 95 -22.47 0.34 20.03
C VAL A 95 -22.74 0.88 18.64
N THR A 96 -24.00 1.16 18.29
CA THR A 96 -24.33 1.70 16.96
C THR A 96 -23.71 3.07 16.73
N VAL A 97 -23.67 3.94 17.75
CA VAL A 97 -22.96 5.24 17.69
C VAL A 97 -21.46 5.04 17.47
N ILE A 98 -20.80 4.14 18.20
CA ILE A 98 -19.37 3.88 18.04
C ILE A 98 -19.06 3.35 16.64
N VAL A 99 -19.88 2.41 16.14
CA VAL A 99 -19.72 1.84 14.80
C VAL A 99 -19.94 2.89 13.72
N PHE A 100 -20.97 3.73 13.87
CA PHE A 100 -21.25 4.82 12.95
C PHE A 100 -20.10 5.83 12.91
N LEU A 101 -19.56 6.23 14.06
CA LEU A 101 -18.38 7.11 14.13
C LEU A 101 -17.17 6.48 13.45
N CYS A 102 -16.90 5.19 13.68
CA CYS A 102 -15.81 4.48 13.03
C CYS A 102 -15.98 4.41 11.50
N LEU A 103 -17.18 4.11 11.03
CA LEU A 103 -17.53 4.08 9.60
C LEU A 103 -17.36 5.46 8.97
N SER A 104 -17.85 6.51 9.63
CA SER A 104 -17.70 7.92 9.24
C SER A 104 -16.22 8.33 9.10
N LEU A 105 -15.40 8.00 10.10
CA LEU A 105 -13.96 8.23 10.07
C LEU A 105 -13.27 7.48 8.92
N GLN A 106 -13.73 6.25 8.64
CA GLN A 106 -13.21 5.44 7.55
C GLN A 106 -13.59 6.01 6.18
N THR A 107 -14.85 6.44 5.98
CA THR A 107 -15.27 7.07 4.72
C THR A 107 -14.52 8.37 4.49
N TRP A 108 -14.34 9.19 5.52
CA TRP A 108 -13.55 10.41 5.44
C TRP A 108 -12.09 10.13 5.05
N LYS A 109 -11.41 9.19 5.73
CA LYS A 109 -10.04 8.80 5.37
C LYS A 109 -9.93 8.18 3.98
N ASN A 110 -10.90 7.36 3.58
CA ASN A 110 -10.93 6.81 2.22
C ASN A 110 -11.08 7.92 1.17
N SER A 111 -11.92 8.93 1.46
CA SER A 111 -12.09 10.09 0.58
C SER A 111 -10.82 10.92 0.45
N LEU A 112 -10.07 11.12 1.54
CA LEU A 112 -8.79 11.84 1.52
C LEU A 112 -7.76 11.12 0.66
N VAL A 113 -7.62 9.81 0.82
CA VAL A 113 -6.66 9.06 0.02
C VAL A 113 -7.12 8.98 -1.44
N LYS A 114 -8.43 8.91 -1.72
CA LYS A 114 -8.95 8.99 -3.09
C LYS A 114 -8.62 10.35 -3.74
N ARG A 115 -8.81 11.46 -3.02
CA ARG A 115 -8.41 12.80 -3.49
C ARG A 115 -6.91 12.88 -3.74
N TYR A 116 -6.09 12.28 -2.88
CA TYR A 116 -4.65 12.20 -3.07
C TYR A 116 -4.27 11.36 -4.30
N GLU A 117 -4.91 10.20 -4.50
CA GLU A 117 -4.73 9.35 -5.68
C GLU A 117 -5.09 10.12 -6.97
N GLU A 118 -6.20 10.85 -6.97
CA GLU A 118 -6.63 11.69 -8.09
C GLU A 118 -5.64 12.84 -8.37
N GLN A 119 -5.16 13.53 -7.34
CA GLN A 119 -4.14 14.57 -7.47
C GLN A 119 -2.83 14.00 -8.01
N CYS A 120 -2.37 12.86 -7.47
CA CYS A 120 -1.18 12.17 -7.94
C CYS A 120 -1.32 11.78 -9.42
N GLN A 121 -2.48 11.22 -9.81
CA GLN A 121 -2.74 10.84 -11.19
C GLN A 121 -2.80 12.06 -12.13
N LYS A 122 -3.34 13.20 -11.69
CA LYS A 122 -3.29 14.47 -12.44
C LYS A 122 -1.84 14.91 -12.66
N THR A 123 -1.00 14.89 -11.64
CA THR A 123 0.42 15.25 -11.76
C THR A 123 1.16 14.28 -12.68
N LEU A 124 0.95 12.97 -12.52
CA LEU A 124 1.60 11.94 -13.33
C LEU A 124 1.25 12.03 -14.82
N ARG A 125 0.02 12.45 -15.17
CA ARG A 125 -0.37 12.66 -16.58
C ARG A 125 0.51 13.67 -17.31
N HIS A 126 1.04 14.69 -16.61
CA HIS A 126 1.95 15.67 -17.21
C HIS A 126 3.29 15.03 -17.62
N PHE A 127 3.69 13.96 -16.93
CA PHE A 127 4.88 13.16 -17.22
C PHE A 127 4.59 11.96 -18.13
N ASN A 128 3.41 11.90 -18.74
CA ASN A 128 2.93 10.75 -19.52
C ASN A 128 2.89 9.45 -18.71
N LEU A 129 2.64 9.52 -17.40
CA LEU A 129 2.56 8.39 -16.49
C LEU A 129 1.15 8.21 -15.96
N GLN A 130 0.79 6.97 -15.67
CA GLN A 130 -0.47 6.56 -15.06
C GLN A 130 -0.23 5.46 -14.04
N LEU A 131 -0.98 5.51 -12.94
CA LEU A 131 -1.05 4.42 -11.99
C LEU A 131 -2.10 3.41 -12.46
N THR A 132 -1.68 2.18 -12.72
CA THR A 132 -2.60 1.08 -12.99
C THR A 132 -3.01 0.47 -11.65
N TYR A 133 -4.30 0.55 -11.32
CA TYR A 133 -4.83 -0.03 -10.10
C TYR A 133 -5.07 -1.54 -10.30
N GLY A 134 -4.00 -2.33 -10.19
CA GLY A 134 -4.02 -3.80 -10.20
C GLY A 134 -3.36 -4.41 -8.97
N THR A 135 -3.13 -5.73 -8.98
CA THR A 135 -2.44 -6.48 -7.90
C THR A 135 -1.02 -5.96 -7.66
N ASP A 136 -0.28 -5.63 -8.72
CA ASP A 136 1.11 -5.16 -8.63
C ASP A 136 1.31 -3.64 -8.75
N LYS A 137 0.22 -2.87 -8.80
CA LYS A 137 0.22 -1.38 -8.82
C LYS A 137 1.38 -0.81 -9.61
N GLU A 138 1.39 -1.10 -10.91
CA GLU A 138 2.47 -0.69 -11.79
C GLU A 138 2.27 0.74 -12.29
N LEU A 139 3.39 1.46 -12.37
CA LEU A 139 3.45 2.76 -13.02
C LEU A 139 3.58 2.51 -14.53
N THR A 140 2.51 2.77 -15.27
CA THR A 140 2.46 2.58 -16.73
C THR A 140 2.52 3.93 -17.42
N PHE A 141 2.89 3.95 -18.70
CA PHE A 141 2.86 5.18 -19.49
C PHE A 141 1.45 5.39 -20.08
N PHE A 142 0.95 6.63 -20.00
CA PHE A 142 -0.39 7.00 -20.46
C PHE A 142 -0.50 6.93 -22.00
N LYS A 143 0.52 7.42 -22.72
CA LYS A 143 0.71 7.26 -24.16
C LYS A 143 1.94 6.39 -24.42
N ARG A 144 1.91 5.62 -25.51
CA ARG A 144 3.06 4.82 -25.96
C ARG A 144 4.30 5.71 -26.11
N LEU A 145 5.37 5.38 -25.39
CA LEU A 145 6.68 6.01 -25.56
C LEU A 145 7.23 5.69 -26.96
N PRO A 146 8.04 6.58 -27.55
CA PRO A 146 8.84 6.22 -28.73
C PRO A 146 9.66 4.95 -28.43
N ARG A 147 9.65 3.97 -29.34
CA ARG A 147 10.25 2.63 -29.12
C ARG A 147 11.70 2.70 -28.64
N ARG A 148 12.51 3.55 -29.27
CA ARG A 148 13.92 3.77 -28.88
C ARG A 148 14.09 4.19 -27.42
N LEU A 149 13.18 5.03 -26.91
CA LEU A 149 13.26 5.54 -25.53
C LEU A 149 12.79 4.47 -24.54
N ALA A 150 11.78 3.68 -24.91
CA ALA A 150 11.33 2.53 -24.12
C ALA A 150 12.45 1.48 -23.98
N GLU A 151 13.12 1.12 -25.09
CA GLU A 151 14.23 0.15 -25.11
C GLU A 151 15.40 0.62 -24.23
N LEU A 152 15.80 1.89 -24.33
CA LEU A 152 16.85 2.46 -23.49
C LEU A 152 16.48 2.46 -22.00
N LEU A 153 15.23 2.78 -21.68
CA LEU A 153 14.76 2.82 -20.31
C LEU A 153 14.65 1.42 -19.69
N GLU A 154 14.23 0.42 -20.47
CA GLU A 154 14.22 -0.98 -20.06
C GLU A 154 15.63 -1.53 -19.85
N ALA A 155 16.54 -1.27 -20.78
CA ALA A 155 17.95 -1.64 -20.63
C ALA A 155 18.55 -1.04 -19.35
N PHE A 156 18.29 0.25 -19.09
CA PHE A 156 18.74 0.93 -17.87
C PHE A 156 18.10 0.36 -16.60
N ARG A 157 16.82 0.00 -16.62
CA ARG A 157 16.14 -0.65 -15.47
C ARG A 157 16.78 -2.00 -15.14
N ILE A 158 17.07 -2.82 -16.15
CA ILE A 158 17.72 -4.13 -15.98
C ILE A 158 19.10 -3.94 -15.34
N GLU A 159 19.90 -3.03 -15.89
CA GLU A 159 21.24 -2.74 -15.39
C GLU A 159 21.20 -2.19 -13.96
N PHE A 160 20.30 -1.26 -13.67
CA PHE A 160 20.16 -0.66 -12.33
C PHE A 160 19.75 -1.70 -11.29
N ARG A 161 18.81 -2.61 -11.62
CA ARG A 161 18.41 -3.71 -10.73
C ARG A 161 19.53 -4.71 -10.52
N ALA A 162 20.28 -5.06 -11.57
CA ALA A 162 21.43 -5.94 -11.46
C ALA A 162 22.51 -5.35 -10.53
N ARG A 163 22.84 -4.06 -10.69
CA ARG A 163 23.78 -3.35 -9.81
C ARG A 163 23.30 -3.33 -8.36
N ARG A 164 22.01 -3.11 -8.11
CA ARG A 164 21.43 -3.13 -6.76
C ARG A 164 21.46 -4.51 -6.11
N ALA A 165 21.16 -5.57 -6.88
CA ALA A 165 21.20 -6.96 -6.39
C ALA A 165 22.63 -7.38 -5.99
N LEU A 166 23.64 -6.93 -6.74
CA LEU A 166 25.03 -7.13 -6.38
C LEU A 166 25.39 -6.39 -5.07
N GLN A 167 24.93 -5.15 -4.89
CA GLN A 167 25.17 -4.38 -3.67
C GLN A 167 24.49 -5.00 -2.44
N SER A 168 23.27 -5.53 -2.56
CA SER A 168 22.60 -6.22 -1.44
C SER A 168 23.31 -7.53 -1.03
N ASN A 169 23.90 -8.24 -1.99
CA ASN A 169 24.68 -9.47 -1.72
C ASN A 169 26.05 -9.18 -1.09
N VAL A 170 26.64 -8.02 -1.35
CA VAL A 170 27.89 -7.59 -0.69
C VAL A 170 27.63 -7.18 0.77
N GLY A 171 26.49 -6.57 1.08
CA GLY A 171 26.13 -6.18 2.45
C GLY A 171 25.80 -7.34 3.40
N THR A 172 25.42 -8.51 2.88
CA THR A 172 25.10 -9.71 3.67
C THR A 172 26.31 -10.61 3.93
N LYS A 173 27.41 -10.42 3.18
CA LYS A 173 28.71 -11.05 3.46
C LYS A 173 29.56 -10.17 4.39
N LYS A 174 29.08 -9.93 5.62
CA LYS A 174 30.02 -9.53 6.69
C LYS A 174 30.79 -10.79 7.13
N PRO A 175 32.13 -10.78 7.10
CA PRO A 175 32.90 -11.90 7.63
C PRO A 175 32.61 -12.06 9.13
N LYS A 176 32.42 -13.31 9.56
CA LYS A 176 32.40 -13.71 10.97
C LYS A 176 33.74 -13.41 11.62
#